data_AF-I7L536-F1
#
_entry.id   AF-I7L536-F1
#
_cell.length_a   1.000
_cell.length_b   1.000
_cell.length_c   1.000
_cell.angle_alpha   90.00
_cell.angle_beta   90.00
_cell.angle_gamma   90.00
#
_symmetry.space_group_name_H-M   'P 1'
#
loop_
_entity.id
_entity.type
_entity.pdbx_description
1 polymer ?
#
loop_
_entity_poly.entity_id
_entity_poly.type
_entity_poly.pdbx_seq_one_letter_code
_entity_poly.pdbx_strand_id
1 'polypeptide(L)'
;MVTHKNIVVVGAGFGGMYTTKRLAKKLKKNHDVTITLIDKNPFMTMETSLHEVAAARVKPEAIEYDLQRLFSRRKNVNVVTDEVFQIDRENKCVMAKHGSYPYDYLVLGIGAEPNDFGTPGVKEHGFVLGNIEDAIKLRDHIDDMVRLGARERDPEMRQAYLNFVVVGTGFTGTEMAGELNSWRPELAEKYHLDPDDIKITMMEMAPTVMHMLDSSDAAKAVKYMTKHGIVIKTNTGVVGVHEDYIDLKDGSKYPTHTLIWTAGVKASSQADKLGFKQGRGGRIIVNEYSQIPDDPHIYVIGDVALYDEDGTGRGQPQVVQGAESAGKTAWKNILAQLNNQDPVKFKGNYQGFMVSVGPAWGVAYLLNTFHLSGFFAILMKDLVDMIYFIEIYSGYYLFHYIMNEWFRIKRPTLWRRNLNRYGNVLWTVPLRIFLGMMWLVDCWYKVQGSGSWFTNKLQLHFPWLVQATSGASSKASATSAASNKAAQSAPAMFSLNYDYGHSPMPVFDQMPLWMQNITKVFIPNKDVALAAQKAMTVTEIILGLCLVLGFCTFLAGGLSAVFVAIFCLSGMNYWVNVWMVFAAIAVMNGSGRSFGLDMWFVPWLEKTLGKARYGVMRPIYYGNTNSDKK
;
A
#
# COMPACT_ATOMS: atom_id res chain seq x y z
N MET A 1 -13.53 43.19 14.25
CA MET A 1 -12.40 42.48 14.88
C MET A 1 -12.41 41.07 14.36
N VAL A 2 -11.42 40.66 13.57
CA VAL A 2 -11.30 39.26 13.16
C VAL A 2 -10.57 38.54 14.30
N THR A 3 -11.32 37.89 15.17
CA THR A 3 -10.74 37.07 16.25
C THR A 3 -10.13 35.83 15.62
N HIS A 4 -8.81 35.71 15.69
CA HIS A 4 -8.07 34.53 15.26
C HIS A 4 -8.64 33.28 15.96
N LYS A 5 -8.96 32.24 15.19
CA LYS A 5 -9.60 31.00 15.65
C LYS A 5 -8.62 29.85 15.77
N ASN A 6 -8.74 29.09 16.84
CA ASN A 6 -7.91 27.91 17.10
C ASN A 6 -8.71 26.62 16.92
N ILE A 7 -8.26 25.74 16.05
CA ILE A 7 -8.80 24.39 15.90
C ILE A 7 -7.77 23.41 16.47
N VAL A 8 -8.11 22.72 17.55
CA VAL A 8 -7.25 21.70 18.15
C VAL A 8 -7.78 20.32 17.79
N VAL A 9 -6.90 19.46 17.27
CA VAL A 9 -7.19 18.06 16.96
C VAL A 9 -6.30 17.20 17.84
N VAL A 10 -6.89 16.33 18.65
CA VAL A 10 -6.19 15.41 19.56
C VAL A 10 -6.27 14.00 18.99
N GLY A 11 -5.11 13.40 18.74
CA GLY A 11 -4.96 12.08 18.13
C GLY A 11 -4.71 12.17 16.62
N ALA A 12 -3.60 11.60 16.17
CA ALA A 12 -3.17 11.52 14.77
C ALA A 12 -3.36 10.12 14.17
N GLY A 13 -4.39 9.38 14.62
CA GLY A 13 -4.89 8.20 13.93
C GLY A 13 -5.65 8.55 12.63
N PHE A 14 -6.28 7.55 12.00
CA PHE A 14 -6.97 7.71 10.69
C PHE A 14 -7.93 8.92 10.64
N GLY A 15 -8.84 9.02 11.61
CA GLY A 15 -9.83 10.10 11.66
C GLY A 15 -9.19 11.49 11.88
N GLY A 16 -8.25 11.61 12.81
CA GLY A 16 -7.57 12.87 13.12
C GLY A 16 -6.69 13.37 11.98
N MET A 17 -5.96 12.45 11.34
CA MET A 17 -5.15 12.74 10.15
C MET A 17 -6.00 13.18 8.98
N TYR A 18 -7.07 12.44 8.66
CA TYR A 18 -8.01 12.81 7.62
C TYR A 18 -8.61 14.19 7.86
N THR A 19 -9.12 14.44 9.07
CA THR A 19 -9.74 15.71 9.47
C THR A 19 -8.78 16.88 9.32
N THR A 20 -7.58 16.76 9.90
CA THR A 20 -6.55 17.81 9.87
C THR A 20 -6.10 18.11 8.44
N LYS A 21 -5.89 17.09 7.61
CA LYS A 21 -5.48 17.29 6.20
C LYS A 21 -6.55 18.01 5.37
N ARG A 22 -7.83 17.70 5.60
CA ARG A 22 -8.95 18.34 4.91
C ARG A 22 -9.11 19.79 5.36
N LEU A 23 -9.09 20.06 6.67
CA LEU A 23 -9.10 21.42 7.22
C LEU A 23 -7.92 22.24 6.69
N ALA A 24 -6.70 21.70 6.79
CA ALA A 24 -5.49 22.38 6.32
C ALA A 24 -5.54 22.75 4.84
N LYS A 25 -6.14 21.89 3.99
CA LYS A 25 -6.33 22.18 2.57
C LYS A 25 -7.40 23.25 2.33
N LYS A 26 -8.54 23.17 3.02
CA LYS A 26 -9.68 24.07 2.83
C LYS A 26 -9.41 25.48 3.39
N LEU A 27 -8.71 25.56 4.51
CA LEU A 27 -8.37 26.80 5.21
C LEU A 27 -6.98 27.34 4.84
N LYS A 28 -6.33 26.80 3.79
CA LYS A 28 -4.95 27.17 3.41
C LYS A 28 -4.75 28.69 3.20
N LYS A 29 -5.80 29.40 2.77
CA LYS A 29 -5.76 30.85 2.50
C LYS A 29 -6.30 31.69 3.65
N ASN A 30 -6.84 31.07 4.70
CA ASN A 30 -7.39 31.77 5.86
C ASN A 30 -6.26 31.92 6.89
N HIS A 31 -5.76 33.15 7.04
CA HIS A 31 -4.68 33.47 7.96
C HIS A 31 -5.17 33.69 9.40
N ASP A 32 -6.48 33.78 9.60
CA ASP A 32 -7.11 33.98 10.90
C ASP A 32 -7.47 32.65 11.58
N VAL A 33 -6.99 31.52 11.06
CA VAL A 33 -7.22 30.19 11.65
C VAL A 33 -5.91 29.44 11.80
N THR A 34 -5.63 29.00 13.03
CA THR A 34 -4.55 28.07 13.32
C THR A 34 -5.11 26.69 13.64
N ILE A 35 -4.50 25.65 13.05
CA ILE A 35 -4.82 24.26 13.34
C ILE A 35 -3.67 23.66 14.13
N THR A 36 -3.94 23.07 15.28
CA THR A 36 -2.94 22.37 16.10
C THR A 36 -3.32 20.89 16.17
N LEU A 37 -2.49 20.01 15.61
CA LEU A 37 -2.61 18.56 15.74
C LEU A 37 -1.68 18.09 16.84
N ILE A 38 -2.25 17.46 17.87
CA ILE A 38 -1.53 16.94 19.04
C ILE A 38 -1.63 15.42 19.02
N ASP A 39 -0.49 14.74 19.09
CA ASP A 39 -0.42 13.29 19.29
C ASP A 39 0.69 12.95 20.28
N LYS A 40 0.55 11.83 21.00
CA LYS A 40 1.58 11.37 21.94
C LYS A 40 2.87 10.93 21.22
N ASN A 41 2.76 10.53 19.95
CA ASN A 41 3.85 10.07 19.11
C ASN A 41 4.16 11.10 17.99
N PRO A 42 5.42 11.19 17.52
CA PRO A 42 5.78 12.05 16.40
C PRO A 42 5.37 11.48 15.03
N PHE A 43 4.73 10.31 15.00
CA PHE A 43 4.31 9.59 13.79
C PHE A 43 2.86 9.11 13.92
N MET A 44 2.19 8.96 12.79
CA MET A 44 0.96 8.17 12.67
C MET A 44 1.33 6.70 12.52
N THR A 45 0.68 5.81 13.26
CA THR A 45 0.79 4.35 13.07
C THR A 45 -0.32 3.85 12.13
N MET A 46 0.03 3.00 11.15
CA MET A 46 -0.96 2.23 10.38
C MET A 46 -1.44 1.06 11.23
N GLU A 47 -2.39 1.31 12.13
CA GLU A 47 -2.90 0.30 13.09
C GLU A 47 -3.43 -0.96 12.40
N THR A 48 -3.93 -0.84 11.18
CA THR A 48 -4.40 -1.96 10.35
C THR A 48 -3.30 -2.92 9.90
N SER A 49 -2.02 -2.61 10.14
CA SER A 49 -0.86 -3.43 9.75
C SER A 49 -0.01 -3.87 10.95
N LEU A 50 -0.51 -3.72 12.20
CA LEU A 50 0.22 -4.16 13.40
C LEU A 50 0.54 -5.67 13.39
N HIS A 51 -0.37 -6.49 12.86
CA HIS A 51 -0.20 -7.93 12.73
C HIS A 51 1.01 -8.31 11.85
N GLU A 52 1.37 -7.46 10.89
CA GLU A 52 2.52 -7.66 10.01
C GLU A 52 3.85 -7.44 10.73
N VAL A 53 3.90 -6.45 11.62
CA VAL A 53 5.08 -6.20 12.49
C VAL A 53 5.20 -7.29 13.53
N ALA A 54 4.08 -7.68 14.15
CA ALA A 54 4.03 -8.75 15.14
C ALA A 54 4.51 -10.11 14.61
N ALA A 55 4.33 -10.36 13.32
CA ALA A 55 4.84 -11.56 12.65
C ALA A 55 6.17 -11.36 11.90
N ALA A 56 6.89 -10.26 12.16
CA ALA A 56 8.17 -9.92 11.53
C ALA A 56 8.15 -9.86 9.98
N ARG A 57 7.00 -9.61 9.35
CA ARG A 57 6.92 -9.45 7.89
C ARG A 57 7.51 -8.13 7.44
N VAL A 58 7.12 -7.06 8.13
CA VAL A 58 7.61 -5.70 7.91
C VAL A 58 8.30 -5.17 9.17
N LYS A 59 9.19 -4.19 8.99
CA LYS A 59 9.81 -3.50 10.12
C LYS A 59 8.83 -2.45 10.68
N PRO A 60 8.96 -2.06 11.97
CA PRO A 60 8.11 -1.02 12.56
C PRO A 60 8.04 0.27 11.73
N GLU A 61 9.18 0.72 11.20
CA GLU A 61 9.26 1.99 10.45
C GLU A 61 8.51 1.93 9.11
N ALA A 62 8.08 0.74 8.66
CA ALA A 62 7.28 0.59 7.46
C ALA A 62 5.83 1.07 7.65
N ILE A 63 5.34 1.06 8.90
CA ILE A 63 3.97 1.44 9.26
C ILE A 63 3.90 2.71 10.12
N GLU A 64 5.05 3.32 10.41
CA GLU A 64 5.18 4.61 11.10
C GLU A 64 5.37 5.75 10.09
N TYR A 65 4.46 6.72 10.12
CA TYR A 65 4.46 7.86 9.21
C TYR A 65 4.66 9.17 9.97
N ASP A 66 5.89 9.68 9.94
CA ASP A 66 6.29 10.95 10.55
C ASP A 66 5.31 12.11 10.24
N LEU A 67 4.74 12.67 11.30
CA LEU A 67 3.71 13.71 11.22
C LEU A 67 4.28 15.00 10.64
N GLN A 68 5.52 15.35 10.99
CA GLN A 68 6.17 16.56 10.45
C GLN A 68 6.30 16.48 8.93
N ARG A 69 6.70 15.33 8.37
CA ARG A 69 6.76 15.12 6.92
C ARG A 69 5.38 15.19 6.29
N LEU A 70 4.38 14.56 6.91
CA LEU A 70 2.99 14.61 6.45
C LEU A 70 2.47 16.05 6.35
N PHE A 71 2.84 16.93 7.29
CA PHE A 71 2.39 18.32 7.33
C PHE A 71 3.41 19.36 6.85
N SER A 72 4.60 18.96 6.40
CA SER A 72 5.71 19.84 5.97
C SER A 72 5.33 20.94 4.97
N ARG A 73 4.27 20.74 4.17
CA ARG A 73 3.76 21.72 3.19
C ARG A 73 2.45 22.41 3.61
N ARG A 74 2.05 22.27 4.87
CA ARG A 74 0.85 22.84 5.49
C ARG A 74 1.27 23.83 6.56
N LYS A 75 1.64 25.05 6.13
CA LYS A 75 2.10 26.12 7.02
C LYS A 75 1.07 26.57 8.05
N ASN A 76 -0.21 26.22 7.86
CA ASN A 76 -1.32 26.52 8.76
C ASN A 76 -1.61 25.38 9.75
N VAL A 77 -0.72 24.40 9.88
CA VAL A 77 -0.84 23.29 10.85
C VAL A 77 0.40 23.28 11.74
N ASN A 78 0.18 23.39 13.04
CA ASN A 78 1.16 23.13 14.06
C ASN A 78 1.05 21.66 14.47
N VAL A 79 2.11 20.90 14.27
CA VAL A 79 2.20 19.51 14.73
C VAL A 79 2.91 19.51 16.08
N VAL A 80 2.27 18.92 17.07
CA VAL A 80 2.72 18.90 18.46
C VAL A 80 2.78 17.45 18.92
N THR A 81 3.93 17.06 19.47
CA THR A 81 4.09 15.77 20.14
C THR A 81 3.95 15.98 21.64
N ASP A 82 2.79 15.63 22.19
CA ASP A 82 2.45 15.84 23.61
C ASP A 82 1.33 14.88 24.03
N GLU A 83 1.27 14.54 25.32
CA GLU A 83 0.28 13.62 25.87
C GLU A 83 -0.83 14.40 26.57
N VAL A 84 -2.01 14.44 25.97
CA VAL A 84 -3.20 15.10 26.53
C VAL A 84 -3.73 14.30 27.71
N PHE A 85 -4.05 14.96 28.83
CA PHE A 85 -4.63 14.28 30.00
C PHE A 85 -5.97 14.87 30.44
N GLN A 86 -6.32 16.10 30.03
CA GLN A 86 -7.56 16.77 30.45
C GLN A 86 -8.03 17.77 29.39
N ILE A 87 -9.36 17.92 29.28
CA ILE A 87 -10.00 19.01 28.52
C ILE A 87 -10.66 19.97 29.51
N ASP A 88 -10.13 21.18 29.62
CA ASP A 88 -10.75 22.26 30.38
C ASP A 88 -11.79 22.97 29.51
N ARG A 89 -13.06 22.61 29.71
CA ARG A 89 -14.18 23.14 28.93
C ARG A 89 -14.58 24.56 29.34
N GLU A 90 -14.30 24.96 30.57
CA GLU A 90 -14.63 26.30 31.07
C GLU A 90 -13.70 27.33 30.44
N ASN A 91 -12.39 27.05 30.44
CA ASN A 91 -11.37 27.92 29.84
C ASN A 91 -11.10 27.62 28.36
N LYS A 92 -11.79 26.63 27.77
CA LYS A 92 -11.61 26.13 26.40
C LYS A 92 -10.15 25.83 26.07
N CYS A 93 -9.54 24.96 26.87
CA CYS A 93 -8.14 24.59 26.75
C CYS A 93 -7.93 23.08 26.81
N VAL A 94 -7.05 22.56 25.95
CA VAL A 94 -6.55 21.18 26.02
C VAL A 94 -5.29 21.16 26.88
N MET A 95 -5.33 20.41 27.98
CA MET A 95 -4.20 20.27 28.91
C MET A 95 -3.42 19.00 28.58
N ALA A 96 -2.12 19.17 28.35
CA ALA A 96 -1.19 18.10 28.05
C ALA A 96 0.04 18.19 28.93
N LYS A 97 0.85 17.13 28.93
CA LYS A 97 2.00 16.98 29.82
C LYS A 97 3.01 18.12 29.70
N HIS A 98 3.22 18.65 28.50
CA HIS A 98 4.23 19.67 28.23
C HIS A 98 3.66 21.05 27.84
N GLY A 99 2.34 21.19 27.77
CA GLY A 99 1.72 22.45 27.36
C GLY A 99 0.20 22.49 27.52
N SER A 100 -0.34 23.68 27.26
CA SER A 100 -1.77 23.97 27.25
C SER A 100 -2.15 24.62 25.93
N TYR A 101 -3.18 24.10 25.26
CA TYR A 101 -3.55 24.50 23.90
C TYR A 101 -4.98 25.04 23.87
N PRO A 102 -5.18 26.36 23.76
CA PRO A 102 -6.52 26.96 23.69
C PRO A 102 -7.21 26.55 22.38
N TYR A 103 -8.53 26.36 22.44
CA TYR A 103 -9.34 25.98 21.29
C TYR A 103 -10.62 26.83 21.18
N ASP A 104 -11.01 27.15 19.95
CA ASP A 104 -12.38 27.53 19.62
C ASP A 104 -13.18 26.31 19.15
N TYR A 105 -12.50 25.35 18.52
CA TYR A 105 -13.05 24.06 18.10
C TYR A 105 -12.08 22.94 18.49
N LEU A 106 -12.62 21.87 19.05
CA LEU A 106 -11.87 20.69 19.46
C LEU A 106 -12.34 19.47 18.67
N VAL A 107 -11.41 18.66 18.19
CA VAL A 107 -11.69 17.34 17.59
C VAL A 107 -10.93 16.28 18.39
N LEU A 108 -11.66 15.33 18.97
CA LEU A 108 -11.12 14.21 19.73
C LEU A 108 -11.15 12.92 18.89
N GLY A 109 -9.97 12.44 18.52
CA GLY A 109 -9.74 11.20 17.78
C GLY A 109 -8.75 10.29 18.50
N ILE A 110 -8.97 10.05 19.78
CA ILE A 110 -8.06 9.32 20.69
C ILE A 110 -8.07 7.78 20.52
N GLY A 111 -8.84 7.26 19.56
CA GLY A 111 -8.80 5.87 19.16
C GLY A 111 -9.44 4.88 20.14
N ALA A 112 -9.02 3.62 20.01
CA ALA A 112 -9.49 2.49 20.79
C ALA A 112 -8.31 1.72 21.40
N GLU A 113 -8.61 0.84 22.34
CA GLU A 113 -7.67 -0.13 22.89
C GLU A 113 -8.26 -1.55 22.87
N PRO A 114 -7.43 -2.59 22.89
CA PRO A 114 -7.89 -3.98 23.02
C PRO A 114 -8.79 -4.15 24.25
N ASN A 115 -9.85 -4.95 24.09
CA ASN A 115 -10.80 -5.24 25.16
C ASN A 115 -10.67 -6.70 25.61
N ASP A 116 -10.16 -6.90 26.82
CA ASP A 116 -10.04 -8.22 27.49
C ASP A 116 -11.35 -8.73 28.10
N PHE A 117 -12.41 -7.90 28.10
CA PHE A 117 -13.70 -8.16 28.76
C PHE A 117 -13.58 -8.51 30.25
N GLY A 118 -12.47 -8.12 30.91
CA GLY A 118 -12.18 -8.47 32.29
C GLY A 118 -11.83 -9.95 32.51
N THR A 119 -11.45 -10.67 31.45
CA THR A 119 -11.00 -12.07 31.54
C THR A 119 -9.72 -12.15 32.38
N PRO A 120 -9.71 -12.91 33.50
CA PRO A 120 -8.55 -12.99 34.39
C PRO A 120 -7.27 -13.42 33.67
N GLY A 121 -6.17 -12.73 33.95
CA GLY A 121 -4.83 -13.08 33.46
C GLY A 121 -4.47 -12.58 32.06
N VAL A 122 -5.44 -12.05 31.28
CA VAL A 122 -5.15 -11.55 29.92
C VAL A 122 -4.16 -10.39 29.95
N LYS A 123 -4.22 -9.49 30.93
CA LYS A 123 -3.30 -8.35 31.03
C LYS A 123 -1.91 -8.76 31.47
N GLU A 124 -1.82 -9.78 32.31
CA GLU A 124 -0.59 -10.25 32.94
C GLU A 124 0.19 -11.20 32.02
N HIS A 125 -0.53 -12.09 31.32
CA HIS A 125 0.06 -13.20 30.56
C HIS A 125 -0.32 -13.21 29.08
N GLY A 126 -1.32 -12.42 28.66
CA GLY A 126 -1.72 -12.30 27.27
C GLY A 126 -0.95 -11.24 26.50
N PHE A 127 -0.91 -11.41 25.18
CA PHE A 127 -0.44 -10.41 24.23
C PHE A 127 -1.64 -9.80 23.51
N VAL A 128 -1.57 -8.50 23.24
CA VAL A 128 -2.58 -7.78 22.47
C VAL A 128 -1.93 -7.11 21.27
N LEU A 129 -2.76 -6.56 20.37
CA LEU A 129 -2.30 -5.75 19.24
C LEU A 129 -3.01 -4.40 19.29
N GLY A 130 -2.56 -3.51 20.19
CA GLY A 130 -3.10 -2.15 20.33
C GLY A 130 -2.21 -1.07 19.74
N ASN A 131 -0.90 -1.23 19.83
CA ASN A 131 0.09 -0.25 19.36
C ASN A 131 1.35 -0.95 18.81
N ILE A 132 2.34 -0.14 18.39
CA ILE A 132 3.57 -0.65 17.79
C ILE A 132 4.45 -1.39 18.80
N GLU A 133 4.48 -0.91 20.05
CA GLU A 133 5.23 -1.54 21.14
C GLU A 133 4.68 -2.94 21.45
N ASP A 134 3.35 -3.11 21.46
CA ASP A 134 2.71 -4.41 21.63
C ASP A 134 3.10 -5.38 20.51
N ALA A 135 3.10 -4.91 19.26
CA ALA A 135 3.48 -5.72 18.10
C ALA A 135 4.96 -6.14 18.16
N ILE A 136 5.86 -5.23 18.54
CA ILE A 136 7.29 -5.53 18.73
C ILE A 136 7.48 -6.55 19.87
N LYS A 137 6.80 -6.34 21.01
CA LYS A 137 6.87 -7.23 22.17
C LYS A 137 6.41 -8.65 21.79
N LEU A 138 5.30 -8.76 21.06
CA LEU A 138 4.79 -10.05 20.59
C LEU A 138 5.75 -10.72 19.59
N ARG A 139 6.31 -9.96 18.65
CA ARG A 139 7.30 -10.48 17.69
C ARG A 139 8.50 -11.11 18.40
N ASP A 140 9.08 -10.38 19.34
CA ASP A 140 10.28 -10.81 20.05
C ASP A 140 9.96 -12.03 20.94
N HIS A 141 8.80 -12.03 21.60
CA HIS A 141 8.31 -13.18 22.37
C HIS A 141 8.12 -14.43 21.50
N ILE A 142 7.49 -14.33 20.32
CA ILE A 142 7.31 -15.47 19.42
C ILE A 142 8.65 -16.08 19.03
N ASP A 143 9.63 -15.25 18.64
CA ASP A 143 10.97 -15.71 18.26
C ASP A 143 11.66 -16.42 19.43
N ASP A 144 11.52 -15.88 20.65
CA ASP A 144 12.06 -16.49 21.87
C ASP A 144 11.36 -17.81 22.23
N MET A 145 10.05 -17.92 22.10
CA MET A 145 9.32 -19.15 22.39
C MET A 145 9.72 -20.27 21.42
N VAL A 146 9.90 -19.97 20.12
CA VAL A 146 10.42 -20.97 19.18
C VAL A 146 11.85 -21.37 19.54
N ARG A 147 12.70 -20.42 19.92
CA ARG A 147 14.07 -20.70 20.39
C ARG A 147 14.10 -21.59 21.62
N LEU A 148 13.20 -21.39 22.59
CA LEU A 148 13.07 -22.21 23.79
C LEU A 148 12.55 -23.61 23.44
N GLY A 149 11.46 -23.70 22.66
CA GLY A 149 10.92 -24.97 22.20
C GLY A 149 11.91 -25.81 21.38
N ALA A 150 12.82 -25.17 20.63
CA ALA A 150 13.89 -25.87 19.91
C ALA A 150 14.95 -26.51 20.83
N ARG A 151 15.11 -26.02 22.06
CA ARG A 151 16.06 -26.53 23.04
C ARG A 151 15.44 -27.47 24.07
N GLU A 152 14.12 -27.42 24.21
CA GLU A 152 13.37 -28.20 25.17
C GLU A 152 13.37 -29.69 24.79
N ARG A 153 13.57 -30.54 25.80
CA ARG A 153 13.66 -31.99 25.66
C ARG A 153 12.41 -32.71 26.14
N ASP A 154 11.67 -32.12 27.06
CA ASP A 154 10.35 -32.63 27.45
C ASP A 154 9.36 -32.38 26.30
N PRO A 155 8.77 -33.43 25.70
CA PRO A 155 7.83 -33.29 24.60
C PRO A 155 6.60 -32.42 24.93
N GLU A 156 6.09 -32.46 26.15
CA GLU A 156 4.89 -31.71 26.53
C GLU A 156 5.20 -30.22 26.67
N MET A 157 6.28 -29.88 27.37
CA MET A 157 6.77 -28.50 27.50
C MET A 157 7.20 -27.93 26.15
N ARG A 158 7.90 -28.73 25.33
CA ARG A 158 8.27 -28.36 23.97
C ARG A 158 7.03 -27.98 23.17
N GLN A 159 5.99 -28.80 23.23
CA GLN A 159 4.74 -28.52 22.53
C GLN A 159 4.05 -27.26 23.05
N ALA A 160 4.09 -26.99 24.36
CA ALA A 160 3.53 -25.77 24.96
C ALA A 160 4.26 -24.51 24.48
N TYR A 161 5.60 -24.53 24.34
CA TYR A 161 6.37 -23.43 23.77
C TYR A 161 6.05 -23.16 22.30
N LEU A 162 5.85 -24.23 21.52
CA LEU A 162 5.63 -24.16 20.07
C LEU A 162 4.15 -24.02 19.69
N ASN A 163 3.26 -23.85 20.67
CA ASN A 163 1.82 -23.71 20.45
C ASN A 163 1.38 -22.27 20.68
N PHE A 164 1.00 -21.58 19.61
CA PHE A 164 0.56 -20.19 19.61
C PHE A 164 -0.97 -20.12 19.51
N VAL A 165 -1.61 -19.52 20.51
CA VAL A 165 -3.08 -19.41 20.57
C VAL A 165 -3.52 -18.01 20.21
N VAL A 166 -4.41 -17.88 19.23
CA VAL A 166 -5.07 -16.62 18.86
C VAL A 166 -6.53 -16.68 19.31
N VAL A 167 -6.92 -15.81 20.23
CA VAL A 167 -8.31 -15.73 20.72
C VAL A 167 -9.08 -14.68 19.94
N GLY A 168 -10.21 -15.09 19.37
CA GLY A 168 -11.04 -14.30 18.47
C GLY A 168 -10.73 -14.58 17.01
N THR A 169 -11.77 -14.82 16.22
CA THR A 169 -11.68 -15.07 14.77
C THR A 169 -12.27 -13.93 13.93
N GLY A 170 -12.23 -12.70 14.48
CA GLY A 170 -12.51 -11.49 13.71
C GLY A 170 -11.35 -11.12 12.78
N PHE A 171 -11.40 -9.91 12.21
CA PHE A 171 -10.38 -9.42 11.28
C PHE A 171 -8.96 -9.54 11.84
N THR A 172 -8.67 -8.90 12.98
CA THR A 172 -7.34 -8.88 13.58
C THR A 172 -6.81 -10.28 13.89
N GLY A 173 -7.65 -11.17 14.43
CA GLY A 173 -7.26 -12.53 14.76
C GLY A 173 -6.91 -13.36 13.53
N THR A 174 -7.74 -13.30 12.48
CA THR A 174 -7.49 -14.00 11.22
C THR A 174 -6.24 -13.49 10.51
N GLU A 175 -6.05 -12.17 10.45
CA GLU A 175 -4.86 -11.57 9.84
C GLU A 175 -3.59 -11.95 10.61
N MET A 176 -3.62 -11.90 11.94
CA MET A 176 -2.50 -12.31 12.80
C MET A 176 -2.16 -13.80 12.63
N ALA A 177 -3.16 -14.69 12.65
CA ALA A 177 -2.93 -16.12 12.46
C ALA A 177 -2.34 -16.43 11.06
N GLY A 178 -2.83 -15.73 10.04
CA GLY A 178 -2.32 -15.85 8.68
C GLY A 178 -0.87 -15.38 8.54
N GLU A 179 -0.53 -14.23 9.13
CA GLU A 179 0.85 -13.73 9.12
C GLU A 179 1.80 -14.63 9.92
N LEU A 180 1.39 -15.11 11.10
CA LEU A 180 2.18 -16.05 11.90
C LEU A 180 2.44 -17.36 11.13
N ASN A 181 1.42 -17.87 10.44
CA ASN A 181 1.57 -19.05 9.60
C ASN A 181 2.51 -18.82 8.41
N SER A 182 2.58 -17.59 7.89
CA SER A 182 3.56 -17.21 6.87
C SER A 182 4.99 -17.16 7.41
N TRP A 183 5.16 -16.85 8.71
CA TRP A 183 6.45 -16.81 9.40
C TRP A 183 6.96 -18.20 9.80
N ARG A 184 6.04 -19.12 10.07
CA ARG A 184 6.34 -20.48 10.55
C ARG A 184 7.51 -21.18 9.84
N PRO A 185 7.60 -21.22 8.50
CA PRO A 185 8.72 -21.89 7.83
C PRO A 185 10.09 -21.24 8.10
N GLU A 186 10.13 -19.90 8.20
CA GLU A 186 11.36 -19.15 8.47
C GLU A 186 11.80 -19.32 9.93
N LEU A 187 10.86 -19.36 10.88
CA LEU A 187 11.13 -19.68 12.28
C LEU A 187 11.69 -21.10 12.43
N ALA A 188 11.05 -22.07 11.77
CA ALA A 188 11.48 -23.46 11.80
C ALA A 188 12.86 -23.65 11.19
N GLU A 189 13.14 -23.02 10.04
CA GLU A 189 14.48 -23.04 9.42
C GLU A 189 15.54 -22.41 10.33
N LYS A 190 15.25 -21.24 10.91
CA LYS A 190 16.17 -20.51 11.81
C LYS A 190 16.57 -21.33 13.03
N TYR A 191 15.63 -22.10 13.60
CA TYR A 191 15.83 -22.87 14.82
C TYR A 191 15.95 -24.38 14.61
N HIS A 192 16.10 -24.82 13.35
CA HIS A 192 16.27 -26.23 12.96
C HIS A 192 15.14 -27.16 13.45
N LEU A 193 13.89 -26.70 13.34
CA LEU A 193 12.69 -27.48 13.66
C LEU A 193 11.97 -27.94 12.39
N ASP A 194 11.08 -28.91 12.54
CA ASP A 194 10.07 -29.16 11.53
C ASP A 194 9.02 -28.03 11.59
N PRO A 195 8.63 -27.40 10.47
CA PRO A 195 7.54 -26.44 10.45
C PRO A 195 6.25 -26.94 11.10
N ASP A 196 5.97 -28.25 11.05
CA ASP A 196 4.77 -28.84 11.64
C ASP A 196 4.83 -28.92 13.18
N ASP A 197 6.01 -28.78 13.80
CA ASP A 197 6.12 -28.68 15.26
C ASP A 197 5.47 -27.39 15.80
N ILE A 198 5.49 -26.32 15.00
CA ILE A 198 4.91 -25.01 15.36
C ILE A 198 3.41 -25.02 15.07
N LYS A 199 2.60 -25.05 16.12
CA LYS A 199 1.13 -25.07 16.03
C LYS A 199 0.55 -23.68 16.22
N ILE A 200 -0.41 -23.35 15.38
CA ILE A 200 -1.18 -22.10 15.45
C ILE A 200 -2.64 -22.48 15.61
N THR A 201 -3.23 -22.12 16.75
CA THR A 201 -4.60 -22.47 17.11
C THR A 201 -5.42 -21.21 17.31
N MET A 202 -6.48 -21.06 16.52
CA MET A 202 -7.49 -20.02 16.73
C MET A 202 -8.62 -20.56 17.61
N MET A 203 -9.03 -19.79 18.61
CA MET A 203 -10.15 -20.11 19.49
C MET A 203 -11.23 -19.04 19.42
N GLU A 204 -12.46 -19.48 19.17
CA GLU A 204 -13.63 -18.62 19.03
C GLU A 204 -14.75 -19.10 19.96
N MET A 205 -15.30 -18.17 20.75
CA MET A 205 -16.42 -18.48 21.64
C MET A 205 -17.70 -18.73 20.83
N ALA A 206 -17.89 -18.00 19.74
CA ALA A 206 -19.03 -18.17 18.85
C ALA A 206 -18.99 -19.49 18.06
N PRO A 207 -20.14 -19.97 17.54
CA PRO A 207 -20.18 -21.14 16.67
C PRO A 207 -19.62 -20.86 15.27
N THR A 208 -19.50 -19.59 14.87
CA THR A 208 -19.09 -19.15 13.54
C THR A 208 -17.83 -18.30 13.57
N VAL A 209 -16.99 -18.48 12.54
CA VAL A 209 -15.74 -17.75 12.31
C VAL A 209 -16.02 -16.55 11.42
N MET A 210 -15.37 -15.40 11.67
CA MET A 210 -15.54 -14.18 10.87
C MET A 210 -17.02 -13.83 10.58
N HIS A 211 -17.84 -13.75 11.63
CA HIS A 211 -19.30 -13.54 11.53
C HIS A 211 -19.73 -12.25 10.81
N MET A 212 -18.79 -11.33 10.57
CA MET A 212 -18.98 -10.09 9.81
C MET A 212 -18.86 -10.27 8.30
N LEU A 213 -18.40 -11.43 7.82
CA LEU A 213 -18.37 -11.79 6.41
C LEU A 213 -19.57 -12.67 6.07
N ASP A 214 -19.92 -12.69 4.78
CA ASP A 214 -20.85 -13.68 4.26
C ASP A 214 -20.30 -15.10 4.47
N SER A 215 -21.18 -16.03 4.83
CA SER A 215 -20.82 -17.40 5.20
C SER A 215 -19.99 -18.12 4.13
N SER A 216 -20.22 -17.81 2.85
CA SER A 216 -19.46 -18.38 1.74
C SER A 216 -18.00 -17.90 1.68
N ASP A 217 -17.72 -16.66 2.07
CA ASP A 217 -16.36 -16.11 2.12
C ASP A 217 -15.63 -16.56 3.38
N ALA A 218 -16.34 -16.57 4.52
CA ALA A 218 -15.81 -17.14 5.76
C ALA A 218 -15.40 -18.61 5.54
N ALA A 219 -16.22 -19.40 4.84
CA ALA A 219 -15.90 -20.79 4.51
C ALA A 219 -14.65 -20.94 3.63
N LYS A 220 -14.42 -20.04 2.65
CA LYS A 220 -13.20 -20.04 1.84
C LYS A 220 -11.96 -19.80 2.71
N ALA A 221 -12.02 -18.84 3.62
CA ALA A 221 -10.92 -18.51 4.51
C ALA A 221 -10.64 -19.63 5.51
N VAL A 222 -11.67 -20.23 6.12
CA VAL A 222 -11.52 -21.42 6.97
C VAL A 222 -10.88 -22.57 6.21
N LYS A 223 -11.36 -22.89 5.00
CA LYS A 223 -10.77 -23.93 4.14
C LYS A 223 -9.31 -23.65 3.80
N TYR A 224 -8.96 -22.39 3.53
CA TYR A 224 -7.58 -22.00 3.28
C TYR A 224 -6.70 -22.16 4.52
N MET A 225 -7.11 -21.60 5.67
CA MET A 225 -6.38 -21.67 6.94
C MET A 225 -6.11 -23.12 7.37
N THR A 226 -7.17 -23.94 7.40
CA THR A 226 -7.07 -25.37 7.77
C THR A 226 -6.17 -26.16 6.83
N LYS A 227 -6.26 -25.93 5.51
CA LYS A 227 -5.34 -26.54 4.53
C LYS A 227 -3.87 -26.19 4.78
N HIS A 228 -3.59 -25.02 5.37
CA HIS A 228 -2.22 -24.57 5.66
C HIS A 228 -1.80 -24.84 7.12
N GLY A 229 -2.54 -25.68 7.85
CA GLY A 229 -2.16 -26.15 9.18
C GLY A 229 -2.52 -25.23 10.34
N ILE A 230 -3.40 -24.24 10.13
CA ILE A 230 -3.99 -23.47 11.22
C ILE A 230 -5.18 -24.26 11.77
N VAL A 231 -5.16 -24.53 13.08
CA VAL A 231 -6.24 -25.21 13.79
C VAL A 231 -7.28 -24.17 14.21
N ILE A 232 -8.56 -24.43 13.98
CA ILE A 232 -9.65 -23.51 14.36
C ILE A 232 -10.61 -24.26 15.28
N LYS A 233 -10.81 -23.74 16.49
CA LYS A 233 -11.73 -24.26 17.50
C LYS A 233 -12.83 -23.24 17.76
N THR A 234 -14.03 -23.51 17.26
CA THR A 234 -15.24 -22.72 17.58
C THR A 234 -15.89 -23.25 18.86
N ASN A 235 -16.88 -22.53 19.39
CA ASN A 235 -17.53 -22.85 20.68
C ASN A 235 -16.53 -23.04 21.84
N THR A 236 -15.36 -22.42 21.75
CA THR A 236 -14.24 -22.56 22.68
C THR A 236 -13.97 -21.19 23.31
N GLY A 237 -14.62 -20.93 24.45
CA GLY A 237 -14.41 -19.70 25.21
C GLY A 237 -13.20 -19.83 26.14
N VAL A 238 -12.30 -18.86 26.12
CA VAL A 238 -11.22 -18.74 27.10
C VAL A 238 -11.73 -17.95 28.30
N VAL A 239 -11.56 -18.50 29.51
CA VAL A 239 -12.08 -17.91 30.76
C VAL A 239 -10.97 -17.54 31.76
N GLY A 240 -9.73 -17.94 31.50
CA GLY A 240 -8.55 -17.56 32.28
C GLY A 240 -7.26 -17.78 31.50
N VAL A 241 -6.26 -16.95 31.74
CA VAL A 241 -4.94 -17.02 31.09
C VAL A 241 -3.87 -17.07 32.16
N HIS A 242 -2.98 -18.06 32.10
CA HIS A 242 -1.84 -18.22 33.02
C HIS A 242 -0.53 -18.19 32.22
N GLU A 243 0.60 -18.38 32.90
CA GLU A 243 1.93 -18.30 32.30
C GLU A 243 2.22 -19.41 31.27
N ASP A 244 1.66 -20.61 31.48
CA ASP A 244 1.97 -21.83 30.74
C ASP A 244 0.73 -22.59 30.21
N TYR A 245 -0.48 -22.14 30.57
CA TYR A 245 -1.73 -22.69 30.04
C TYR A 245 -2.88 -21.67 30.08
N ILE A 246 -3.99 -22.03 29.42
CA ILE A 246 -5.24 -21.27 29.46
C ILE A 246 -6.39 -22.15 29.94
N ASP A 247 -7.33 -21.55 30.68
CA ASP A 247 -8.55 -22.20 31.13
C ASP A 247 -9.66 -22.02 30.08
N LEU A 248 -10.26 -23.12 29.67
CA LEU A 248 -11.37 -23.14 28.73
C LEU A 248 -12.71 -23.24 29.47
N LYS A 249 -13.77 -22.74 28.84
CA LYS A 249 -15.13 -22.72 29.42
C LYS A 249 -15.70 -24.11 29.73
N ASP A 250 -15.22 -25.14 29.06
CA ASP A 250 -15.59 -26.55 29.32
C ASP A 250 -14.86 -27.17 30.53
N GLY A 251 -13.99 -26.40 31.21
CA GLY A 251 -13.19 -26.83 32.35
C GLY A 251 -11.86 -27.48 31.99
N SER A 252 -11.57 -27.66 30.70
CA SER A 252 -10.28 -28.19 30.26
C SER A 252 -9.20 -27.11 30.26
N LYS A 253 -7.94 -27.54 30.39
CA LYS A 253 -6.75 -26.69 30.27
C LYS A 253 -6.10 -26.90 28.92
N TYR A 254 -5.56 -25.82 28.36
CA TYR A 254 -4.85 -25.88 27.09
C TYR A 254 -3.44 -25.31 27.23
N PRO A 255 -2.38 -26.14 27.14
CA PRO A 255 -0.99 -25.69 27.32
C PRO A 255 -0.53 -24.73 26.21
N THR A 256 0.01 -23.58 26.62
CA THR A 256 0.61 -22.59 25.74
C THR A 256 1.34 -21.53 26.57
N HIS A 257 2.50 -21.09 26.08
CA HIS A 257 3.19 -19.91 26.61
C HIS A 257 2.89 -18.62 25.82
N THR A 258 2.01 -18.69 24.82
CA THR A 258 1.67 -17.53 23.97
C THR A 258 0.20 -17.49 23.63
N LEU A 259 -0.53 -16.63 24.35
CA LEU A 259 -1.89 -16.27 24.01
C LEU A 259 -1.92 -14.85 23.41
N ILE A 260 -2.50 -14.73 22.22
CA ILE A 260 -2.70 -13.48 21.49
C ILE A 260 -4.19 -13.16 21.50
N TRP A 261 -4.58 -12.10 22.19
CA TRP A 261 -5.97 -11.69 22.40
C TRP A 261 -6.42 -10.67 21.34
N THR A 262 -7.43 -11.06 20.56
CA THR A 262 -7.98 -10.25 19.46
C THR A 262 -9.53 -10.23 19.47
N ALA A 263 -10.14 -10.61 20.59
CA ALA A 263 -11.57 -10.86 20.70
C ALA A 263 -12.45 -9.58 20.70
N GLY A 264 -11.86 -8.40 20.90
CA GLY A 264 -12.61 -7.15 20.87
C GLY A 264 -11.77 -5.92 21.13
N VAL A 265 -12.38 -4.77 20.87
CA VAL A 265 -11.84 -3.44 21.15
C VAL A 265 -12.85 -2.63 21.96
N LYS A 266 -12.38 -1.62 22.66
CA LYS A 266 -13.17 -0.64 23.41
C LYS A 266 -12.56 0.75 23.22
N ALA A 267 -13.26 1.81 23.60
CA ALA A 267 -12.68 3.15 23.54
C ALA A 267 -11.42 3.23 24.41
N SER A 268 -10.49 4.10 24.02
CA SER A 268 -9.28 4.36 24.80
C SER A 268 -9.64 4.71 26.25
N SER A 269 -8.95 4.11 27.22
CA SER A 269 -9.07 4.43 28.65
C SER A 269 -8.79 5.90 28.99
N GLN A 270 -8.16 6.65 28.07
CA GLN A 270 -8.03 8.10 28.18
C GLN A 270 -9.41 8.78 28.22
N ALA A 271 -10.43 8.25 27.54
CA ALA A 271 -11.78 8.80 27.52
C ALA A 271 -12.40 8.89 28.93
N ASP A 272 -12.06 7.97 29.84
CA ASP A 272 -12.56 7.93 31.22
C ASP A 272 -12.11 9.15 32.02
N LYS A 273 -10.92 9.67 31.69
CA LYS A 273 -10.31 10.83 32.36
C LYS A 273 -10.84 12.16 31.85
N LEU A 274 -11.50 12.19 30.69
CA LEU A 274 -11.95 13.44 30.06
C LEU A 274 -13.34 13.90 30.53
N GLY A 275 -14.07 13.07 31.28
CA GLY A 275 -15.34 13.46 31.92
C GLY A 275 -16.54 13.63 30.97
N PHE A 276 -16.48 13.04 29.77
CA PHE A 276 -17.61 13.03 28.83
C PHE A 276 -18.61 11.91 29.15
N LYS A 277 -19.87 12.09 28.73
CA LYS A 277 -20.88 11.04 28.85
C LYS A 277 -20.51 9.87 27.92
N GLN A 278 -20.31 8.69 28.50
CA GLN A 278 -19.97 7.48 27.78
C GLN A 278 -21.14 6.52 27.67
N GLY A 279 -21.12 5.69 26.62
CA GLY A 279 -22.03 4.57 26.41
C GLY A 279 -21.29 3.24 26.38
N ARG A 280 -21.82 2.29 25.61
CA ARG A 280 -21.27 0.93 25.51
C ARG A 280 -19.79 0.95 25.11
N GLY A 281 -18.97 0.20 25.85
CA GLY A 281 -17.53 0.04 25.57
C GLY A 281 -16.69 1.30 25.85
N GLY A 282 -17.15 2.19 26.74
CA GLY A 282 -16.44 3.42 27.12
C GLY A 282 -16.45 4.52 26.06
N ARG A 283 -17.22 4.34 24.98
CA ARG A 283 -17.27 5.27 23.85
C ARG A 283 -18.05 6.53 24.23
N ILE A 284 -17.59 7.70 23.79
CA ILE A 284 -18.21 8.99 24.06
C ILE A 284 -19.44 9.17 23.17
N ILE A 285 -20.59 9.46 23.78
CA ILE A 285 -21.85 9.68 23.07
C ILE A 285 -21.79 10.98 22.27
N VAL A 286 -22.12 10.91 20.99
CA VAL A 286 -22.20 12.07 20.09
C VAL A 286 -23.57 12.18 19.43
N ASN A 287 -23.92 13.39 19.03
CA ASN A 287 -25.09 13.64 18.18
C ASN A 287 -24.81 13.32 16.70
N GLU A 288 -25.82 13.46 15.85
CA GLU A 288 -25.74 13.24 14.40
C GLU A 288 -24.71 14.15 13.68
N TYR A 289 -24.19 15.19 14.33
CA TYR A 289 -23.18 16.11 13.79
C TYR A 289 -21.75 15.79 14.27
N SER A 290 -21.56 14.65 14.97
CA SER A 290 -20.30 14.22 15.61
C SER A 290 -19.87 15.12 16.76
N GLN A 291 -20.79 15.87 17.37
CA GLN A 291 -20.53 16.75 18.51
C GLN A 291 -20.96 16.06 19.79
N ILE A 292 -20.34 16.42 20.91
CA ILE A 292 -20.90 16.07 22.21
C ILE A 292 -22.22 16.83 22.42
N PRO A 293 -23.24 16.25 23.09
CA PRO A 293 -24.55 16.88 23.24
C PRO A 293 -24.55 18.22 23.98
N ASP A 294 -23.56 18.45 24.85
CA ASP A 294 -23.45 19.60 25.75
C ASP A 294 -22.55 20.73 25.24
N ASP A 295 -21.75 20.53 24.18
CA ASP A 295 -20.94 21.57 23.56
C ASP A 295 -20.80 21.36 22.02
N PRO A 296 -21.40 22.23 21.19
CA PRO A 296 -21.33 22.10 19.74
C PRO A 296 -19.95 22.44 19.14
N HIS A 297 -18.98 22.85 19.96
CA HIS A 297 -17.60 23.14 19.55
C HIS A 297 -16.65 21.95 19.75
N ILE A 298 -17.09 20.88 20.41
CA ILE A 298 -16.29 19.68 20.66
C ILE A 298 -16.84 18.53 19.82
N TYR A 299 -16.01 18.07 18.90
CA TYR A 299 -16.28 16.95 18.02
C TYR A 299 -15.56 15.69 18.50
N VAL A 300 -16.20 14.53 18.40
CA VAL A 300 -15.56 13.23 18.67
C VAL A 300 -15.68 12.36 17.44
N ILE A 301 -14.57 11.73 17.05
CA ILE A 301 -14.46 10.97 15.80
C ILE A 301 -13.72 9.65 16.03
N GLY A 302 -13.81 8.75 15.04
CA GLY A 302 -13.14 7.45 15.13
C GLY A 302 -13.81 6.50 16.11
N ASP A 303 -13.01 5.57 16.63
CA ASP A 303 -13.51 4.45 17.41
C ASP A 303 -14.00 4.84 18.81
N VAL A 304 -13.57 6.00 19.31
CA VAL A 304 -14.03 6.57 20.59
C VAL A 304 -15.42 7.19 20.48
N ALA A 305 -15.88 7.61 19.29
CA ALA A 305 -17.21 8.19 19.12
C ALA A 305 -18.29 7.11 19.18
N LEU A 306 -19.49 7.42 19.69
CA LEU A 306 -20.67 6.57 19.65
C LEU A 306 -21.87 7.36 19.12
N TYR A 307 -22.28 7.09 17.87
CA TYR A 307 -23.55 7.57 17.33
C TYR A 307 -24.65 6.60 17.75
N ASP A 308 -25.44 6.97 18.75
CA ASP A 308 -26.53 6.14 19.28
C ASP A 308 -27.90 6.79 19.00
N GLU A 309 -28.21 6.98 17.72
CA GLU A 309 -29.47 7.61 17.28
C GLU A 309 -30.70 6.81 17.75
N ASP A 310 -30.60 5.47 17.77
CA ASP A 310 -31.70 4.57 18.12
C ASP A 310 -31.73 4.18 19.62
N GLY A 311 -30.77 4.66 20.43
CA GLY A 311 -30.65 4.30 21.85
C GLY A 311 -30.35 2.82 22.12
N THR A 312 -29.91 2.07 21.10
CA THR A 312 -29.62 0.62 21.19
C THR A 312 -28.23 0.34 21.77
N GLY A 313 -27.38 1.36 21.86
CA GLY A 313 -25.99 1.25 22.28
C GLY A 313 -25.09 0.44 21.34
N ARG A 314 -25.59 0.03 20.16
CA ARG A 314 -24.80 -0.75 19.18
C ARG A 314 -23.84 0.14 18.41
N GLY A 315 -24.22 1.39 18.16
CA GLY A 315 -23.37 2.38 17.50
C GLY A 315 -22.92 1.99 16.10
N GLN A 316 -22.04 2.81 15.56
CA GLN A 316 -21.31 2.53 14.34
C GLN A 316 -20.13 1.57 14.59
N PRO A 317 -19.75 0.72 13.62
CA PRO A 317 -18.60 -0.16 13.72
C PRO A 317 -17.28 0.63 13.86
N GLN A 318 -16.34 0.07 14.63
CA GLN A 318 -15.01 0.62 14.89
C GLN A 318 -14.05 0.18 13.78
N VAL A 319 -14.09 0.92 12.66
CA VAL A 319 -13.31 0.65 11.45
C VAL A 319 -12.81 1.96 10.84
N VAL A 320 -11.74 1.89 10.05
CA VAL A 320 -11.11 3.07 9.40
C VAL A 320 -12.12 3.90 8.60
N GLN A 321 -12.99 3.27 7.82
CA GLN A 321 -14.03 3.97 7.03
C GLN A 321 -15.02 4.73 7.92
N GLY A 322 -15.31 4.21 9.12
CA GLY A 322 -16.12 4.88 10.14
C GLY A 322 -15.38 6.11 10.69
N ALA A 323 -14.09 5.97 10.98
CA ALA A 323 -13.24 7.07 11.44
C ALA A 323 -13.11 8.21 10.40
N GLU A 324 -12.93 7.88 9.12
CA GLU A 324 -12.91 8.85 8.03
C GLU A 324 -14.26 9.52 7.81
N SER A 325 -15.36 8.75 7.90
CA SER A 325 -16.72 9.28 7.79
C SER A 325 -17.02 10.25 8.93
N ALA A 326 -16.64 9.92 10.18
CA ALA A 326 -16.77 10.79 11.33
C ALA A 326 -15.90 12.05 11.19
N GLY A 327 -14.64 11.88 10.76
CA GLY A 327 -13.74 12.99 10.46
C GLY A 327 -14.29 13.91 9.35
N LYS A 328 -14.95 13.33 8.34
CA LYS A 328 -15.62 14.06 7.27
C LYS A 328 -16.75 14.94 7.76
N THR A 329 -17.54 14.42 8.69
CA THR A 329 -18.60 15.17 9.36
C THR A 329 -18.01 16.30 10.18
N ALA A 330 -17.00 16.02 11.01
CA ALA A 330 -16.35 17.02 11.87
C ALA A 330 -15.75 18.19 11.05
N TRP A 331 -14.89 17.94 10.05
CA TRP A 331 -14.27 19.05 9.31
C TRP A 331 -15.29 19.87 8.52
N LYS A 332 -16.36 19.24 8.00
CA LYS A 332 -17.42 19.97 7.30
C LYS A 332 -18.20 20.86 8.25
N ASN A 333 -18.52 20.37 9.45
CA ASN A 333 -19.29 21.11 10.43
C ASN A 333 -18.49 22.25 11.05
N ILE A 334 -17.19 22.08 11.27
CA ILE A 334 -16.30 23.19 11.66
C ILE A 334 -16.30 24.28 10.57
N LEU A 335 -16.19 23.90 9.29
CA LEU A 335 -16.27 24.89 8.20
C LEU A 335 -17.67 25.53 8.09
N ALA A 336 -18.73 24.77 8.33
CA ALA A 336 -20.09 25.29 8.31
C ALA A 336 -20.27 26.33 9.42
N GLN A 337 -19.83 26.04 10.64
CA GLN A 337 -19.87 26.98 11.76
C GLN A 337 -19.02 28.23 11.51
N LEU A 338 -17.80 28.08 10.97
CA LEU A 338 -16.95 29.22 10.61
C LEU A 338 -17.59 30.14 9.55
N ASN A 339 -18.45 29.61 8.69
CA ASN A 339 -19.10 30.35 7.60
C ASN A 339 -20.59 30.63 7.86
N ASN A 340 -21.11 30.33 9.07
CA ASN A 340 -22.53 30.41 9.41
C ASN A 340 -23.45 29.66 8.42
N GLN A 341 -23.12 28.40 8.11
CA GLN A 341 -23.88 27.51 7.23
C GLN A 341 -24.50 26.35 8.03
N ASP A 342 -25.49 25.68 7.42
CA ASP A 342 -26.16 24.54 8.03
C ASP A 342 -25.22 23.34 8.25
N PRO A 343 -25.34 22.64 9.40
CA PRO A 343 -24.52 21.49 9.71
C PRO A 343 -24.90 20.26 8.87
N VAL A 344 -23.92 19.43 8.59
CA VAL A 344 -24.04 18.19 7.82
C VAL A 344 -24.11 17.00 8.78
N LYS A 345 -25.16 16.19 8.62
CA LYS A 345 -25.35 14.95 9.40
C LYS A 345 -24.32 13.88 9.04
N PHE A 346 -23.99 13.04 10.02
CA PHE A 346 -23.12 11.88 9.86
C PHE A 346 -23.79 10.88 8.92
N LYS A 347 -22.98 10.35 8.00
CA LYS A 347 -23.38 9.26 7.12
C LYS A 347 -22.21 8.31 6.98
N GLY A 348 -22.29 7.19 7.68
CA GLY A 348 -21.31 6.11 7.55
C GLY A 348 -21.31 5.56 6.12
N ASN A 349 -20.13 5.47 5.51
CA ASN A 349 -19.96 4.88 4.19
C ASN A 349 -19.06 3.65 4.29
N TYR A 350 -19.69 2.48 4.43
CA TYR A 350 -19.00 1.20 4.56
C TYR A 350 -18.99 0.51 3.20
N GLN A 351 -17.84 0.46 2.56
CA GLN A 351 -17.72 -0.01 1.17
C GLN A 351 -17.32 -1.48 1.06
N GLY A 352 -17.27 -2.19 2.19
CA GLY A 352 -16.93 -3.60 2.25
C GLY A 352 -15.89 -3.94 3.30
N PHE A 353 -15.54 -5.22 3.37
CA PHE A 353 -14.56 -5.77 4.30
C PHE A 353 -13.52 -6.60 3.55
N MET A 354 -12.27 -6.53 3.99
CA MET A 354 -11.15 -7.29 3.43
C MET A 354 -10.38 -7.88 4.59
N VAL A 355 -10.03 -9.16 4.48
CA VAL A 355 -9.30 -9.90 5.50
C VAL A 355 -8.17 -10.65 4.82
N SER A 356 -6.93 -10.34 5.20
CA SER A 356 -5.78 -11.12 4.77
C SER A 356 -5.66 -12.41 5.59
N VAL A 357 -5.12 -13.45 4.98
CA VAL A 357 -4.65 -14.66 5.67
C VAL A 357 -3.20 -14.84 5.25
N GLY A 358 -2.35 -13.98 5.83
CA GLY A 358 -0.97 -13.81 5.42
C GLY A 358 -0.83 -12.99 4.12
N PRO A 359 0.38 -12.90 3.57
CA PRO A 359 0.73 -11.89 2.57
C PRO A 359 0.25 -12.18 1.14
N ALA A 360 -0.26 -13.37 0.84
CA ALA A 360 -0.53 -13.82 -0.52
C ALA A 360 -1.97 -14.30 -0.76
N TRP A 361 -2.80 -14.35 0.28
CA TRP A 361 -4.18 -14.83 0.17
C TRP A 361 -5.10 -14.12 1.15
N GLY A 362 -6.32 -13.80 0.73
CA GLY A 362 -7.34 -13.20 1.59
C GLY A 362 -8.74 -13.37 0.99
N VAL A 363 -9.72 -12.78 1.67
CA VAL A 363 -11.11 -12.64 1.20
C VAL A 363 -11.52 -11.18 1.24
N ALA A 364 -12.33 -10.77 0.27
CA ALA A 364 -12.82 -9.40 0.19
C ALA A 364 -14.27 -9.39 -0.30
N TYR A 365 -15.10 -8.62 0.38
CA TYR A 365 -16.46 -8.30 -0.02
C TYR A 365 -16.54 -6.80 -0.23
N LEU A 366 -16.92 -6.34 -1.44
CA LEU A 366 -16.82 -4.94 -1.84
C LEU A 366 -18.13 -4.45 -2.45
N LEU A 367 -18.46 -3.18 -2.17
CA LEU A 367 -19.59 -2.45 -2.76
C LEU A 367 -20.93 -3.22 -2.66
N ASN A 368 -21.07 -4.05 -1.65
CA ASN A 368 -22.21 -4.95 -1.44
C ASN A 368 -22.50 -5.90 -2.60
N THR A 369 -21.52 -6.24 -3.44
CA THR A 369 -21.77 -7.06 -4.66
C THR A 369 -20.59 -7.95 -5.04
N PHE A 370 -19.35 -7.47 -4.91
CA PHE A 370 -18.19 -8.19 -5.42
C PHE A 370 -17.54 -9.03 -4.33
N HIS A 371 -17.53 -10.34 -4.52
CA HIS A 371 -16.81 -11.30 -3.69
C HIS A 371 -15.50 -11.69 -4.38
N LEU A 372 -14.37 -11.35 -3.77
CA LEU A 372 -13.03 -11.68 -4.25
C LEU A 372 -12.32 -12.59 -3.26
N SER A 373 -11.38 -13.41 -3.76
CA SER A 373 -10.54 -14.26 -2.92
C SER A 373 -9.15 -14.42 -3.52
N GLY A 374 -8.19 -14.80 -2.68
CA GLY A 374 -6.80 -14.99 -3.06
C GLY A 374 -6.15 -13.70 -3.58
N PHE A 375 -5.52 -13.79 -4.75
CA PHE A 375 -4.75 -12.68 -5.35
C PHE A 375 -5.57 -11.40 -5.48
N PHE A 376 -6.80 -11.47 -5.99
CA PHE A 376 -7.62 -10.26 -6.22
C PHE A 376 -8.09 -9.62 -4.93
N ALA A 377 -8.26 -10.40 -3.85
CA ALA A 377 -8.62 -9.86 -2.54
C ALA A 377 -7.45 -9.08 -1.92
N ILE A 378 -6.22 -9.63 -1.96
CA ILE A 378 -5.03 -8.94 -1.48
C ILE A 378 -4.73 -7.69 -2.31
N LEU A 379 -4.81 -7.80 -3.64
CA LEU A 379 -4.64 -6.64 -4.51
C LEU A 379 -5.64 -5.53 -4.14
N MET A 380 -6.90 -5.87 -3.84
CA MET A 380 -7.86 -4.86 -3.43
C MET A 380 -7.54 -4.25 -2.06
N LYS A 381 -7.12 -5.06 -1.08
CA LYS A 381 -6.67 -4.57 0.24
C LYS A 381 -5.57 -3.54 0.07
N ASP A 382 -4.54 -3.87 -0.72
CA ASP A 382 -3.43 -2.95 -0.98
C ASP A 382 -3.91 -1.68 -1.69
N LEU A 383 -4.82 -1.80 -2.67
CA LEU A 383 -5.38 -0.64 -3.36
C LEU A 383 -6.19 0.28 -2.43
N VAL A 384 -6.93 -0.27 -1.47
CA VAL A 384 -7.68 0.53 -0.49
C VAL A 384 -6.73 1.26 0.46
N ASP A 385 -5.68 0.59 0.94
CA ASP A 385 -4.65 1.24 1.74
C ASP A 385 -3.92 2.34 0.94
N MET A 386 -3.69 2.13 -0.36
CA MET A 386 -3.15 3.16 -1.27
C MET A 386 -4.10 4.36 -1.41
N ILE A 387 -5.42 4.12 -1.50
CA ILE A 387 -6.42 5.20 -1.56
C ILE A 387 -6.29 6.11 -0.34
N TYR A 388 -6.09 5.54 0.85
CA TYR A 388 -5.90 6.35 2.06
C TYR A 388 -4.74 7.35 1.92
N PHE A 389 -3.58 6.92 1.43
CA PHE A 389 -2.44 7.83 1.19
C PHE A 389 -2.75 8.92 0.17
N ILE A 390 -3.54 8.61 -0.86
CA ILE A 390 -4.02 9.58 -1.84
C ILE A 390 -4.93 10.61 -1.15
N GLU A 391 -5.82 10.17 -0.28
CA GLU A 391 -6.77 11.03 0.44
C GLU A 391 -6.07 12.03 1.38
N ILE A 392 -5.02 11.60 2.07
CA ILE A 392 -4.19 12.47 2.94
C ILE A 392 -3.11 13.25 2.17
N TYR A 393 -3.14 13.18 0.83
CA TYR A 393 -2.23 13.86 -0.10
C TYR A 393 -0.75 13.52 0.10
N SER A 394 -0.44 12.26 0.35
CA SER A 394 0.92 11.79 0.65
C SER A 394 1.47 10.84 -0.42
N GLY A 395 2.04 11.42 -1.49
CA GLY A 395 2.70 10.63 -2.54
C GLY A 395 3.98 9.91 -2.06
N TYR A 396 4.69 10.46 -1.07
CA TYR A 396 5.88 9.81 -0.51
C TYR A 396 5.52 8.53 0.24
N TYR A 397 4.58 8.60 1.17
CA TYR A 397 4.19 7.41 1.93
C TYR A 397 3.42 6.41 1.08
N LEU A 398 2.65 6.85 0.07
CA LEU A 398 2.10 5.95 -0.94
C LEU A 398 3.20 5.13 -1.65
N PHE A 399 4.24 5.80 -2.13
CA PHE A 399 5.36 5.11 -2.79
C PHE A 399 6.07 4.15 -1.83
N HIS A 400 6.33 4.57 -0.59
CA HIS A 400 6.99 3.73 0.39
C HIS A 400 6.15 2.53 0.82
N TYR A 401 4.84 2.70 0.97
CA TYR A 401 3.90 1.61 1.21
C TYR A 401 3.97 0.58 0.07
N ILE A 402 3.82 1.01 -1.19
CA ILE A 402 3.95 0.12 -2.35
C ILE A 402 5.29 -0.60 -2.35
N MET A 403 6.39 0.13 -2.10
CA MET A 403 7.71 -0.47 -2.08
C MET A 403 7.87 -1.50 -0.96
N ASN A 404 7.31 -1.24 0.22
CA ASN A 404 7.39 -2.13 1.35
C ASN A 404 6.53 -3.38 1.11
N GLU A 405 5.25 -3.22 0.76
CA GLU A 405 4.31 -4.32 0.56
C GLU A 405 4.62 -5.20 -0.65
N TRP A 406 5.01 -4.59 -1.78
CA TRP A 406 5.13 -5.38 -3.02
C TRP A 406 6.55 -5.87 -3.29
N PHE A 407 7.56 -5.09 -2.88
CA PHE A 407 8.92 -5.24 -3.42
C PHE A 407 10.00 -5.43 -2.36
N ARG A 408 9.81 -5.01 -1.10
CA ARG A 408 10.85 -4.99 -0.04
C ARG A 408 10.52 -5.91 1.14
N ILE A 409 9.82 -7.01 0.90
CA ILE A 409 9.55 -8.07 1.89
C ILE A 409 10.28 -9.35 1.47
N LYS A 410 10.89 -10.09 2.41
CA LYS A 410 11.58 -11.37 2.09
C LYS A 410 10.60 -12.51 1.77
N ARG A 411 9.46 -12.54 2.45
CA ARG A 411 8.41 -13.55 2.28
C ARG A 411 7.62 -13.37 0.96
N PRO A 412 6.87 -14.39 0.51
CA PRO A 412 6.01 -14.24 -0.68
C PRO A 412 5.04 -13.07 -0.49
N THR A 413 5.01 -12.13 -1.42
CA THR A 413 4.04 -11.02 -1.45
C THR A 413 2.87 -11.37 -2.37
N LEU A 414 2.04 -10.37 -2.71
CA LEU A 414 1.05 -10.45 -3.80
C LEU A 414 1.64 -11.06 -5.09
N TRP A 415 2.90 -10.72 -5.41
CA TRP A 415 3.62 -11.20 -6.61
C TRP A 415 4.34 -12.53 -6.38
N ARG A 416 4.03 -13.23 -5.30
CA ARG A 416 4.81 -14.37 -4.78
C ARG A 416 6.27 -13.93 -4.57
N ARG A 417 7.23 -14.67 -5.14
CA ARG A 417 8.67 -14.37 -5.05
C ARG A 417 9.23 -13.68 -6.30
N ASN A 418 8.42 -13.49 -7.34
CA ASN A 418 8.91 -13.19 -8.69
C ASN A 418 9.39 -11.73 -8.86
N LEU A 419 8.77 -10.79 -8.16
CA LEU A 419 9.09 -9.36 -8.26
C LEU A 419 9.81 -8.82 -7.01
N ASN A 420 10.19 -9.69 -6.08
CA ASN A 420 10.84 -9.30 -4.84
C ASN A 420 12.26 -8.77 -5.10
N ARG A 421 12.61 -7.62 -4.51
CA ARG A 421 13.95 -7.03 -4.59
C ARG A 421 15.03 -7.92 -3.97
N TYR A 422 14.68 -8.77 -3.00
CA TYR A 422 15.64 -9.69 -2.37
C TYR A 422 16.00 -10.91 -3.24
N GLY A 423 15.43 -11.04 -4.44
CA GLY A 423 15.92 -12.01 -5.42
C GLY A 423 17.35 -11.70 -5.86
N ASN A 424 18.07 -12.69 -6.40
CA ASN A 424 19.43 -12.47 -6.90
C ASN A 424 19.40 -11.64 -8.18
N VAL A 425 19.57 -10.32 -8.02
CA VAL A 425 19.56 -9.33 -9.10
C VAL A 425 20.80 -9.45 -10.01
N LEU A 426 21.88 -10.10 -9.56
CA LEU A 426 23.12 -10.24 -10.33
C LEU A 426 22.87 -10.95 -11.67
N TRP A 427 22.01 -11.96 -11.69
CA TRP A 427 21.68 -12.73 -12.90
C TRP A 427 20.96 -11.93 -13.98
N THR A 428 20.36 -10.80 -13.62
CA THR A 428 19.73 -9.90 -14.60
C THR A 428 20.68 -8.88 -15.20
N VAL A 429 21.92 -8.75 -14.69
CA VAL A 429 22.93 -7.84 -15.26
C VAL A 429 23.35 -8.26 -16.67
N PRO A 430 23.72 -9.53 -16.95
CA PRO A 430 24.02 -9.96 -18.32
C PRO A 430 22.83 -9.77 -19.26
N LEU A 431 21.60 -10.08 -18.80
CA LEU A 431 20.39 -9.88 -19.58
C LEU A 431 20.14 -8.40 -19.89
N ARG A 432 20.39 -7.50 -18.94
CA ARG A 432 20.28 -6.04 -19.12
C ARG A 432 21.27 -5.53 -20.16
N ILE A 433 22.53 -5.95 -20.05
CA ILE A 433 23.58 -5.55 -21.01
C ILE A 433 23.26 -6.11 -22.39
N PHE A 434 22.84 -7.38 -22.48
CA PHE A 434 22.41 -8.01 -23.72
C PHE A 434 21.23 -7.27 -24.38
N LEU A 435 20.17 -7.00 -23.62
CA LEU A 435 19.01 -6.24 -24.11
C LEU A 435 19.41 -4.83 -24.57
N GLY A 436 20.29 -4.15 -23.84
CA GLY A 436 20.82 -2.85 -24.24
C GLY A 436 21.66 -2.91 -25.52
N MET A 437 22.52 -3.92 -25.66
CA MET A 437 23.31 -4.15 -26.88
C MET A 437 22.41 -4.47 -28.07
N MET A 438 21.32 -5.23 -27.89
CA MET A 438 20.30 -5.46 -28.92
C MET A 438 19.74 -4.16 -29.49
N TRP A 439 19.35 -3.22 -28.63
CA TRP A 439 18.88 -1.90 -29.07
C TRP A 439 19.95 -1.13 -29.85
N LEU A 440 21.21 -1.19 -29.41
CA LEU A 440 22.32 -0.50 -30.08
C LEU A 440 22.68 -1.14 -31.44
N VAL A 441 22.65 -2.46 -31.54
CA VAL A 441 22.89 -3.20 -32.79
C VAL A 441 21.80 -2.89 -33.81
N ASP A 442 20.53 -2.89 -33.39
CA ASP A 442 19.42 -2.51 -34.28
C ASP A 442 19.57 -1.06 -34.79
N CYS A 443 19.97 -0.13 -33.91
CA CYS A 443 20.24 1.25 -34.29
C CYS A 443 21.41 1.41 -35.25
N TRP A 444 22.44 0.56 -35.16
CA TRP A 444 23.62 0.64 -36.02
C TRP A 444 23.25 0.61 -37.51
N TYR A 445 22.33 -0.28 -37.89
CA TYR A 445 21.80 -0.36 -39.25
C TYR A 445 20.90 0.82 -39.64
N LYS A 446 20.21 1.44 -38.68
CA LYS A 446 19.37 2.63 -38.92
C LYS A 446 20.20 3.90 -39.11
N VAL A 447 21.41 3.95 -38.55
CA VAL A 447 22.30 5.12 -38.62
C VAL A 447 23.19 5.07 -39.85
N GLN A 448 23.67 3.89 -40.26
CA GLN A 448 24.67 3.72 -41.32
C GLN A 448 24.12 3.17 -42.65
N GLY A 449 24.84 3.45 -43.74
CA GLY A 449 24.54 2.91 -45.07
C GLY A 449 23.46 3.65 -45.85
N SER A 450 23.15 3.14 -47.05
CA SER A 450 22.17 3.71 -48.00
C SER A 450 20.71 3.60 -47.53
N GLY A 451 20.45 2.85 -46.45
CA GLY A 451 19.16 2.70 -45.79
C GLY A 451 18.94 3.60 -44.57
N SER A 452 19.88 4.51 -44.26
CA SER A 452 19.84 5.33 -43.04
C SER A 452 18.54 6.11 -42.86
N TRP A 453 18.00 6.07 -41.65
CA TRP A 453 16.76 6.75 -41.24
C TRP A 453 16.95 8.26 -41.09
N PHE A 454 18.21 8.73 -41.13
CA PHE A 454 18.54 10.15 -41.14
C PHE A 454 18.49 10.77 -42.54
N THR A 455 18.32 9.96 -43.58
CA THR A 455 18.07 10.45 -44.95
C THR A 455 16.64 10.99 -45.09
N ASN A 456 16.38 11.77 -46.13
CA ASN A 456 15.01 12.26 -46.45
C ASN A 456 14.14 11.18 -47.13
N LYS A 457 14.55 9.90 -47.07
CA LYS A 457 13.78 8.77 -47.56
C LYS A 457 12.94 8.21 -46.42
N LEU A 458 11.63 8.09 -46.66
CA LEU A 458 10.71 7.49 -45.71
C LEU A 458 10.90 5.97 -45.74
N GLN A 459 11.32 5.39 -44.61
CA GLN A 459 11.49 3.94 -44.46
C GLN A 459 10.26 3.27 -43.82
N LEU A 460 9.40 4.05 -43.15
CA LEU A 460 8.15 3.57 -42.55
C LEU A 460 7.04 3.47 -43.60
N HIS A 461 6.52 2.26 -43.80
CA HIS A 461 5.45 1.99 -44.77
C HIS A 461 4.08 2.25 -44.15
N PHE A 462 3.58 3.48 -44.26
CA PHE A 462 2.22 3.83 -43.85
C PHE A 462 1.27 3.84 -45.06
N PRO A 463 0.19 3.02 -45.08
CA PRO A 463 -0.73 2.93 -46.22
C PRO A 463 -1.34 4.27 -46.66
N TRP A 464 -1.46 5.25 -45.76
CA TRP A 464 -2.03 6.57 -46.05
C TRP A 464 -1.01 7.62 -46.49
N LEU A 465 0.30 7.34 -46.42
CA LEU A 465 1.37 8.24 -46.86
C LEU A 465 1.94 7.85 -48.24
N VAL A 466 1.53 6.70 -48.78
CA VAL A 466 1.85 6.27 -50.14
C VAL A 466 0.80 6.85 -51.08
N GLN A 467 1.11 7.97 -51.74
CA GLN A 467 0.28 8.52 -52.83
C GLN A 467 0.86 8.15 -54.19
N ALA A 468 -0.04 7.73 -55.09
CA ALA A 468 0.22 7.31 -56.46
C ALA A 468 0.91 8.42 -57.28
N THR A 469 2.09 8.13 -57.82
CA THR A 469 2.64 8.89 -58.95
C THR A 469 1.82 8.60 -60.20
N SER A 470 0.81 9.42 -60.45
CA SER A 470 0.11 9.46 -61.74
C SER A 470 0.80 10.48 -62.66
N GLY A 471 1.33 10.01 -63.81
CA GLY A 471 1.57 10.87 -64.97
C GLY A 471 2.68 10.43 -65.92
N ALA A 472 2.47 9.39 -66.73
CA ALA A 472 2.70 9.44 -68.19
C ALA A 472 2.51 8.07 -68.87
N SER A 473 1.68 8.10 -69.92
CA SER A 473 1.51 7.15 -71.03
C SER A 473 0.65 5.89 -70.86
N SER A 474 -0.32 5.86 -71.76
CA SER A 474 -1.36 4.89 -72.08
C SER A 474 -0.85 3.57 -72.68
N LYS A 475 -1.71 2.54 -72.57
CA LYS A 475 -1.78 1.25 -73.29
C LYS A 475 -1.10 0.06 -72.58
N ALA A 476 -1.91 -0.70 -71.84
CA ALA A 476 -2.19 -2.12 -72.11
C ALA A 476 -3.01 -2.69 -70.93
N SER A 477 -4.32 -2.70 -71.10
CA SER A 477 -5.18 -3.70 -70.45
C SER A 477 -4.82 -5.10 -70.99
N ALA A 478 -4.89 -6.10 -70.12
CA ALA A 478 -4.72 -7.55 -70.37
C ALA A 478 -3.30 -8.13 -70.25
N THR A 479 -2.75 -8.12 -69.04
CA THR A 479 -1.99 -9.27 -68.50
C THR A 479 -2.14 -9.33 -66.98
N SER A 480 -3.39 -9.36 -66.52
CA SER A 480 -3.72 -9.76 -65.16
C SER A 480 -3.40 -11.25 -64.98
N ALA A 481 -2.68 -11.57 -63.91
CA ALA A 481 -2.33 -12.92 -63.41
C ALA A 481 -1.09 -13.59 -64.02
N ALA A 482 0.12 -13.09 -63.71
CA ALA A 482 1.32 -13.96 -63.65
C ALA A 482 2.56 -13.34 -62.96
N SER A 483 2.69 -12.00 -62.83
CA SER A 483 4.01 -11.40 -62.54
C SER A 483 4.18 -10.68 -61.20
N ASN A 484 3.17 -10.61 -60.33
CA ASN A 484 3.34 -10.05 -58.97
C ASN A 484 4.10 -10.98 -57.99
N LYS A 485 4.86 -11.95 -58.52
CA LYS A 485 5.81 -12.77 -57.77
C LYS A 485 7.25 -12.26 -57.80
N ALA A 486 7.51 -11.11 -58.44
CA ALA A 486 8.87 -10.60 -58.62
C ALA A 486 8.94 -9.08 -58.38
N ALA A 487 8.78 -8.67 -57.13
CA ALA A 487 9.36 -7.44 -56.60
C ALA A 487 9.46 -7.59 -55.08
N GLN A 488 10.32 -8.52 -54.65
CA GLN A 488 10.90 -8.50 -53.31
C GLN A 488 11.71 -7.20 -53.15
N SER A 489 11.03 -6.11 -52.77
CA SER A 489 11.70 -5.02 -52.08
C SER A 489 12.01 -5.53 -50.67
N ALA A 490 13.30 -5.48 -50.30
CA ALA A 490 13.86 -6.13 -49.12
C ALA A 490 12.96 -6.02 -47.87
N PRO A 491 12.78 -7.12 -47.10
CA PRO A 491 11.98 -7.08 -45.89
C PRO A 491 12.58 -6.08 -44.91
N ALA A 492 11.73 -5.36 -44.18
CA ALA A 492 12.15 -4.55 -43.04
C ALA A 492 12.83 -5.46 -42.01
N MET A 493 14.16 -5.55 -42.05
CA MET A 493 14.91 -6.50 -41.24
C MET A 493 15.03 -5.97 -39.81
N PHE A 494 14.31 -6.58 -38.87
CA PHE A 494 14.68 -6.63 -37.46
C PHE A 494 15.07 -8.08 -37.16
N SER A 495 16.33 -8.38 -36.85
CA SER A 495 16.79 -9.76 -36.61
C SER A 495 17.96 -9.86 -35.64
N LEU A 496 17.87 -10.77 -34.68
CA LEU A 496 19.00 -11.27 -33.87
C LEU A 496 19.01 -12.78 -33.54
N ASN A 497 18.25 -13.64 -34.24
CA ASN A 497 18.84 -14.87 -34.79
C ASN A 497 17.92 -15.53 -35.84
N TYR A 498 18.59 -16.01 -36.87
CA TYR A 498 18.16 -16.35 -38.22
C TYR A 498 17.36 -17.65 -38.30
N ASP A 499 16.71 -17.88 -39.45
CA ASP A 499 16.82 -19.20 -40.08
C ASP A 499 17.50 -19.01 -41.45
N TYR A 500 18.55 -19.78 -41.71
CA TYR A 500 19.33 -19.67 -42.94
C TYR A 500 18.54 -20.29 -44.09
N GLY A 501 17.58 -19.52 -44.61
CA GLY A 501 16.72 -19.94 -45.72
C GLY A 501 15.23 -19.61 -45.57
N HIS A 502 14.75 -19.09 -44.43
CA HIS A 502 13.33 -18.76 -44.23
C HIS A 502 13.10 -17.32 -43.75
N SER A 503 12.04 -16.67 -44.26
CA SER A 503 11.64 -15.32 -43.83
C SER A 503 10.88 -15.40 -42.50
N PRO A 504 11.28 -14.64 -41.47
CA PRO A 504 10.63 -14.69 -40.16
C PRO A 504 9.16 -14.24 -40.23
N MET A 505 8.31 -14.90 -39.46
CA MET A 505 6.88 -14.61 -39.41
C MET A 505 6.64 -13.32 -38.60
N PRO A 506 5.99 -12.29 -39.18
CA PRO A 506 5.63 -11.09 -38.43
C PRO A 506 4.63 -11.43 -37.33
N VAL A 507 4.61 -10.66 -36.24
CA VAL A 507 3.64 -10.87 -35.16
C VAL A 507 2.22 -10.58 -35.64
N PHE A 508 2.06 -9.53 -36.44
CA PHE A 508 0.84 -9.19 -37.17
C PHE A 508 1.20 -8.89 -38.62
N ASP A 509 0.45 -9.45 -39.57
CA ASP A 509 0.66 -9.20 -41.01
C ASP A 509 0.41 -7.75 -41.40
N GLN A 510 -0.50 -7.07 -40.69
CA GLN A 510 -0.82 -5.66 -40.86
C GLN A 510 -1.15 -5.04 -39.49
N MET A 511 -0.89 -3.74 -39.35
CA MET A 511 -1.26 -2.99 -38.15
C MET A 511 -2.79 -3.03 -37.94
N PRO A 512 -3.29 -3.35 -36.72
CA PRO A 512 -4.72 -3.35 -36.43
C PRO A 512 -5.40 -2.01 -36.72
N LEU A 513 -6.61 -2.04 -37.28
CA LEU A 513 -7.34 -0.84 -37.75
C LEU A 513 -7.50 0.24 -36.67
N TRP A 514 -7.77 -0.16 -35.41
CA TRP A 514 -7.89 0.80 -34.30
C TRP A 514 -6.57 1.53 -34.02
N MET A 515 -5.44 0.81 -34.10
CA MET A 515 -4.11 1.40 -33.93
C MET A 515 -3.73 2.24 -35.14
N GLN A 516 -4.10 1.81 -36.35
CA GLN A 516 -3.91 2.59 -37.57
C GLN A 516 -4.56 3.97 -37.48
N ASN A 517 -5.78 4.05 -36.96
CA ASN A 517 -6.48 5.32 -36.76
C ASN A 517 -5.76 6.23 -35.76
N ILE A 518 -5.25 5.67 -34.67
CA ILE A 518 -4.46 6.42 -33.67
C ILE A 518 -3.15 6.91 -34.30
N THR A 519 -2.40 6.02 -34.94
CA THR A 519 -1.11 6.34 -35.58
C THR A 519 -1.27 7.40 -36.67
N LYS A 520 -2.37 7.38 -37.43
CA LYS A 520 -2.69 8.40 -38.44
C LYS A 520 -2.92 9.80 -37.84
N VAL A 521 -3.48 9.88 -36.62
CA VAL A 521 -3.64 11.16 -35.89
C VAL A 521 -2.27 11.73 -35.50
N PHE A 522 -1.35 10.88 -35.03
CA PHE A 522 -0.01 11.31 -34.61
C PHE A 522 0.96 11.51 -35.77
N ILE A 523 0.78 10.78 -36.87
CA ILE A 523 1.62 10.84 -38.08
C ILE A 523 0.73 11.13 -39.30
N PRO A 524 0.25 12.38 -39.45
CA PRO A 524 -0.70 12.73 -40.50
C PRO A 524 -0.04 12.95 -41.86
N ASN A 525 1.25 13.28 -41.90
CA ASN A 525 1.97 13.64 -43.13
C ASN A 525 3.41 13.09 -43.15
N LYS A 526 4.07 13.20 -44.31
CA LYS A 526 5.40 12.66 -44.56
C LYS A 526 6.49 13.34 -43.72
N ASP A 527 6.38 14.64 -43.47
CA ASP A 527 7.39 15.38 -42.68
C ASP A 527 7.39 14.96 -41.21
N VAL A 528 6.19 14.77 -40.63
CA VAL A 528 6.03 14.22 -39.28
C VAL A 528 6.54 12.79 -39.22
N ALA A 529 6.32 11.98 -40.27
CA ALA A 529 6.86 10.61 -40.34
C ALA A 529 8.40 10.58 -40.40
N LEU A 530 9.02 11.47 -41.17
CA LEU A 530 10.47 11.64 -41.24
C LEU A 530 11.07 12.17 -39.92
N ALA A 531 10.34 13.03 -39.20
CA ALA A 531 10.75 13.48 -37.87
C ALA A 531 10.62 12.34 -36.84
N ALA A 532 9.52 11.60 -36.88
CA ALA A 532 9.25 10.48 -35.97
C ALA A 532 10.27 9.35 -36.12
N GLN A 533 10.66 8.98 -37.35
CA GLN A 533 11.67 7.94 -37.58
C GLN A 533 13.03 8.34 -36.98
N LYS A 534 13.45 9.61 -37.15
CA LYS A 534 14.70 10.14 -36.56
C LYS A 534 14.63 10.18 -35.04
N ALA A 535 13.53 10.68 -34.48
CA ALA A 535 13.32 10.74 -33.03
C ALA A 535 13.29 9.36 -32.38
N MET A 536 12.68 8.38 -33.06
CA MET A 536 12.67 6.99 -32.64
C MET A 536 14.07 6.41 -32.55
N THR A 537 14.89 6.54 -33.61
CA THR A 537 16.27 6.04 -33.61
C THR A 537 17.11 6.68 -32.50
N VAL A 538 16.98 7.99 -32.25
CA VAL A 538 17.66 8.65 -31.12
C VAL A 538 17.20 8.08 -29.78
N THR A 539 15.90 7.84 -29.62
CA THR A 539 15.34 7.28 -28.38
C THR A 539 15.83 5.85 -28.14
N GLU A 540 15.91 5.02 -29.18
CA GLU A 540 16.44 3.66 -29.10
C GLU A 540 17.93 3.62 -28.73
N ILE A 541 18.75 4.55 -29.26
CA ILE A 541 20.17 4.68 -28.89
C ILE A 541 20.28 5.05 -27.40
N ILE A 542 19.53 6.06 -26.95
CA ILE A 542 19.51 6.48 -25.54
C ILE A 542 19.07 5.32 -24.65
N LEU A 543 18.00 4.61 -25.05
CA LEU A 543 17.48 3.43 -24.36
C LEU A 543 18.54 2.33 -24.23
N GLY A 544 19.22 1.99 -25.33
CA GLY A 544 20.29 1.00 -25.36
C GLY A 544 21.47 1.38 -24.45
N LEU A 545 21.92 2.64 -24.51
CA LEU A 545 22.98 3.15 -23.63
C LEU A 545 22.57 3.13 -22.15
N CYS A 546 21.35 3.55 -21.83
CA CYS A 546 20.80 3.49 -20.48
C CYS A 546 20.81 2.07 -19.94
N LEU A 547 20.39 1.08 -20.73
CA LEU A 547 20.40 -0.32 -20.33
C LEU A 547 21.83 -0.88 -20.19
N VAL A 548 22.75 -0.58 -21.10
CA VAL A 548 24.14 -1.07 -21.00
C VAL A 548 24.83 -0.49 -19.76
N LEU A 549 24.78 0.84 -19.60
CA LEU A 549 25.41 1.56 -18.49
C LEU A 549 24.69 1.37 -17.14
N GLY A 550 23.48 0.81 -17.16
CA GLY A 550 22.65 0.65 -15.98
C GLY A 550 22.21 1.99 -15.38
N PHE A 551 21.78 2.92 -16.23
CA PHE A 551 21.26 4.24 -15.87
C PHE A 551 19.76 4.29 -16.10
N CYS A 552 18.98 4.73 -15.11
CA CYS A 552 17.52 4.74 -15.13
C CYS A 552 16.93 3.36 -15.52
N THR A 553 17.52 2.27 -15.06
CA THR A 553 17.28 0.91 -15.57
C THR A 553 15.81 0.50 -15.49
N PHE A 554 15.11 0.88 -14.42
CA PHE A 554 13.67 0.62 -14.27
C PHE A 554 12.85 1.28 -15.39
N LEU A 555 13.11 2.57 -15.67
CA LEU A 555 12.42 3.33 -16.70
C LEU A 555 12.82 2.85 -18.10
N ALA A 556 14.10 2.53 -18.30
CA ALA A 556 14.62 1.98 -19.54
C ALA A 556 14.00 0.60 -19.85
N GLY A 557 13.91 -0.31 -18.87
CA GLY A 557 13.23 -1.59 -19.02
C GLY A 557 11.74 -1.41 -19.38
N GLY A 558 11.03 -0.52 -18.67
CA GLY A 558 9.64 -0.21 -18.96
C GLY A 558 9.43 0.37 -20.36
N LEU A 559 10.26 1.34 -20.78
CA LEU A 559 10.21 1.92 -22.12
C LEU A 559 10.53 0.88 -23.20
N SER A 560 11.50 -0.01 -22.96
CA SER A 560 11.81 -1.13 -23.85
C SER A 560 10.61 -2.07 -24.02
N ALA A 561 9.90 -2.42 -22.93
CA ALA A 561 8.72 -3.27 -23.02
C ALA A 561 7.60 -2.62 -23.85
N VAL A 562 7.37 -1.31 -23.64
CA VAL A 562 6.40 -0.52 -24.42
C VAL A 562 6.79 -0.47 -25.89
N PHE A 563 8.06 -0.20 -26.21
CA PHE A 563 8.52 -0.12 -27.60
C PHE A 563 8.40 -1.45 -28.32
N VAL A 564 8.80 -2.56 -27.69
CA VAL A 564 8.63 -3.89 -28.28
C VAL A 564 7.15 -4.20 -28.52
N ALA A 565 6.27 -3.85 -27.58
CA ALA A 565 4.82 -4.03 -27.75
C ALA A 565 4.26 -3.19 -28.90
N ILE A 566 4.67 -1.93 -29.03
CA ILE A 566 4.30 -1.06 -30.16
C ILE A 566 4.78 -1.65 -31.48
N PHE A 567 6.01 -2.16 -31.55
CA PHE A 567 6.55 -2.78 -32.76
C PHE A 567 5.86 -4.08 -33.15
N CYS A 568 5.48 -4.90 -32.17
CA CYS A 568 4.62 -6.05 -32.41
C CYS A 568 3.32 -5.59 -33.09
N LEU A 569 2.63 -4.62 -32.49
CA LEU A 569 1.33 -4.15 -33.00
C LEU A 569 1.44 -3.38 -34.33
N SER A 570 2.59 -2.80 -34.66
CA SER A 570 2.80 -2.08 -35.92
C SER A 570 3.18 -2.97 -37.11
N GLY A 571 3.32 -4.28 -36.90
CA GLY A 571 3.78 -5.23 -37.94
C GLY A 571 5.27 -5.09 -38.27
N MET A 572 6.03 -4.38 -37.42
CA MET A 572 7.47 -4.14 -37.58
C MET A 572 8.32 -5.07 -36.69
N ASN A 573 7.70 -6.09 -36.08
CA ASN A 573 8.38 -7.05 -35.24
C ASN A 573 7.99 -8.49 -35.60
N TYR A 574 8.87 -9.42 -35.23
CA TYR A 574 8.76 -10.85 -35.51
C TYR A 574 8.58 -11.65 -34.23
N TRP A 575 7.94 -12.82 -34.35
CA TRP A 575 7.71 -13.73 -33.21
C TRP A 575 8.99 -14.09 -32.45
N VAL A 576 10.12 -14.15 -33.15
CA VAL A 576 11.45 -14.45 -32.58
C VAL A 576 11.91 -13.40 -31.55
N ASN A 577 11.34 -12.19 -31.53
CA ASN A 577 11.77 -11.12 -30.62
C ASN A 577 10.78 -10.81 -29.51
N VAL A 578 9.65 -11.53 -29.44
CA VAL A 578 8.63 -11.31 -28.40
C VAL A 578 9.21 -11.55 -27.00
N TRP A 579 10.22 -12.41 -26.86
CA TRP A 579 10.91 -12.63 -25.59
C TRP A 579 11.52 -11.35 -25.00
N MET A 580 11.85 -10.35 -25.83
CA MET A 580 12.40 -9.07 -25.38
C MET A 580 11.44 -8.32 -24.44
N VAL A 581 10.12 -8.53 -24.55
CA VAL A 581 9.15 -7.96 -23.59
C VAL A 581 9.40 -8.51 -22.19
N PHE A 582 9.56 -9.83 -22.07
CA PHE A 582 9.81 -10.47 -20.78
C PHE A 582 11.19 -10.10 -20.24
N ALA A 583 12.21 -10.00 -21.10
CA ALA A 583 13.53 -9.52 -20.69
C ALA A 583 13.49 -8.07 -20.22
N ALA A 584 12.76 -7.20 -20.93
CA ALA A 584 12.57 -5.79 -20.59
C ALA A 584 11.87 -5.62 -19.23
N ILE A 585 10.86 -6.44 -18.94
CA ILE A 585 10.20 -6.47 -17.63
C ILE A 585 11.16 -7.00 -16.55
N ALA A 586 11.90 -8.08 -16.83
CA ALA A 586 12.80 -8.69 -15.86
C ALA A 586 13.92 -7.74 -15.41
N VAL A 587 14.46 -6.91 -16.31
CA VAL A 587 15.53 -5.95 -15.97
C VAL A 587 15.05 -4.76 -15.13
N MET A 588 13.73 -4.56 -15.01
CA MET A 588 13.14 -3.56 -14.11
C MET A 588 13.35 -3.89 -12.63
N ASN A 589 13.86 -5.08 -12.29
CA ASN A 589 14.14 -5.51 -10.93
C ASN A 589 15.26 -4.72 -10.19
N GLY A 590 15.88 -3.74 -10.85
CA GLY A 590 16.87 -2.85 -10.23
C GLY A 590 18.33 -3.24 -10.46
N SER A 591 18.62 -4.06 -11.48
CA SER A 591 19.98 -4.47 -11.87
C SER A 591 20.98 -3.33 -12.12
N GLY A 592 20.49 -2.13 -12.44
CA GLY A 592 21.28 -0.89 -12.45
C GLY A 592 22.03 -0.62 -11.16
N ARG A 593 21.43 -0.90 -10.00
CA ARG A 593 22.03 -0.65 -8.68
C ARG A 593 23.09 -1.69 -8.31
N SER A 594 22.98 -2.90 -8.87
CA SER A 594 23.95 -3.97 -8.65
C SER A 594 25.24 -3.75 -9.43
N PHE A 595 25.12 -3.33 -10.69
CA PHE A 595 26.26 -3.04 -11.55
C PHE A 595 25.87 -1.99 -12.59
N GLY A 596 26.08 -0.70 -12.32
CA GLY A 596 25.69 0.38 -13.22
C GLY A 596 25.60 1.74 -12.54
N LEU A 597 25.26 2.76 -13.34
CA LEU A 597 25.19 4.16 -12.88
C LEU A 597 24.08 4.42 -11.84
N ASP A 598 23.02 3.61 -11.83
CA ASP A 598 21.93 3.70 -10.84
C ASP A 598 22.41 3.51 -9.40
N MET A 599 23.57 2.87 -9.18
CA MET A 599 24.19 2.78 -7.86
C MET A 599 24.44 4.16 -7.23
N TRP A 600 24.82 5.15 -8.04
CA TRP A 600 25.03 6.53 -7.59
C TRP A 600 23.84 7.43 -7.91
N PHE A 601 23.25 7.26 -9.10
CA PHE A 601 22.17 8.13 -9.57
C PHE A 601 20.90 8.01 -8.73
N VAL A 602 20.45 6.78 -8.40
CA VAL A 602 19.19 6.60 -7.65
C VAL A 602 19.28 7.19 -6.24
N PRO A 603 20.32 6.92 -5.42
CA PRO A 603 20.47 7.57 -4.11
C PRO A 603 20.62 9.09 -4.21
N TRP A 604 21.34 9.59 -5.22
CA TRP A 604 21.45 11.03 -5.46
C TRP A 604 20.09 11.65 -5.79
N LEU A 605 19.29 11.00 -6.65
CA LEU A 605 17.96 11.45 -7.04
C LEU A 605 17.01 11.45 -5.85
N GLU A 606 16.98 10.36 -5.06
CA GLU A 606 16.19 10.25 -3.83
C GLU A 606 16.54 11.37 -2.84
N LYS A 607 17.84 11.61 -2.61
CA LYS A 607 18.31 12.67 -1.71
C LYS A 607 17.98 14.06 -2.23
N THR A 608 18.14 14.31 -3.52
CA THR A 608 17.96 15.63 -4.14
C THR A 608 16.49 15.99 -4.23
N LEU A 609 15.65 15.11 -4.79
CA LEU A 609 14.21 15.31 -4.85
C LEU A 609 13.58 15.32 -3.45
N GLY A 610 14.04 14.46 -2.55
CA GLY A 610 13.60 14.44 -1.16
C GLY A 610 13.85 15.77 -0.47
N LYS A 611 15.08 16.30 -0.55
CA LYS A 611 15.43 17.62 0.01
C LYS A 611 14.65 18.76 -0.65
N ALA A 612 14.54 18.77 -1.98
CA ALA A 612 13.80 19.81 -2.70
C ALA A 612 12.31 19.83 -2.34
N ARG A 613 11.72 18.65 -2.08
CA ARG A 613 10.29 18.53 -1.81
C ARG A 613 9.92 18.70 -0.33
N TYR A 614 10.70 18.14 0.57
CA TYR A 614 10.39 18.02 2.00
C TYR A 614 11.32 18.84 2.90
N GLY A 615 12.35 19.46 2.35
CA GLY A 615 13.34 20.21 3.12
C GLY A 615 14.33 19.30 3.85
N VAL A 616 15.10 19.90 4.76
CA VAL A 616 16.02 19.19 5.65
C VAL A 616 15.42 19.22 7.05
N MET A 617 15.18 18.06 7.64
CA MET A 617 14.76 17.98 9.03
C MET A 617 15.87 18.56 9.91
N ARG A 618 15.52 19.54 10.74
CA ARG A 618 16.42 20.11 11.74
C ARG A 618 15.79 19.88 13.10
N PRO A 619 16.47 19.21 14.03
CA PRO A 619 15.99 19.16 15.40
C PRO A 619 16.01 20.58 15.98
N ILE A 620 14.89 20.98 16.58
CA ILE A 620 14.80 22.24 17.32
C ILE A 620 14.90 21.87 18.79
N TYR A 621 16.03 22.22 19.40
CA TYR A 621 16.20 22.11 20.85
C TYR A 621 15.79 23.45 21.47
N TYR A 622 14.78 23.45 22.35
CA TYR A 622 14.44 24.64 23.14
C TYR A 622 15.66 25.01 23.99
N GLY A 623 16.22 26.20 23.75
CA GLY A 623 17.46 26.68 24.38
C GLY A 623 18.44 27.35 23.42
N ASN A 624 18.26 27.21 22.10
CA ASN A 624 19.10 27.90 21.12
C ASN A 624 18.36 29.11 20.54
N THR A 625 18.29 30.20 21.30
CA THR A 625 17.74 31.51 20.87
C THR A 625 18.54 32.21 19.75
N ASN A 626 19.46 31.52 19.09
CA ASN A 626 20.35 32.07 18.06
C ASN A 626 20.10 31.54 16.64
N SER A 627 19.08 30.71 16.38
CA SER A 627 18.87 30.16 15.02
C SER A 627 17.93 30.97 14.11
N ASP A 628 17.43 32.14 14.53
CA ASP A 628 16.64 33.05 13.66
C ASP A 628 17.50 33.86 12.66
N LYS A 629 18.70 33.38 12.32
CA LYS A 629 19.49 33.88 11.20
C LYS A 629 19.94 32.74 10.30
N LYS A 630 19.05 32.28 9.40
CA LYS A 630 19.31 31.99 7.97
C LYS A 630 18.15 31.29 7.29
#